data_AF-A0A8J7E0X8-F1
#
_entry.id   AF-A0A8J7E0X8-F1
#
_cell.length_a   1.000
_cell.length_b   1.000
_cell.length_c   1.000
_cell.angle_alpha   90.00
_cell.angle_beta   90.00
_cell.angle_gamma   90.00
#
_symmetry.space_group_name_H-M   'P 1'
#
loop_
_entity.id
_entity.type
_entity.pdbx_description
1 polymer ?
#
loop_
_entity_poly.entity_id
_entity_poly.type
_entity_poly.pdbx_seq_one_letter_code
_entity_poly.pdbx_strand_id
1 'polypeptide(L)'
;MGRLLGEMAKKDERLSLPALGEYYDDLLIVDAWINNRTKATQGQSLLCAKLQEREPRVRDRVEYLAQKRGVSASELWLQILKGEAQKISPADIEEEAS
;
A
#
# COMPACT_ATOMS: atom_id res chain seq x y z
N MET A 1 6.33 37.48 -0.81
CA MET A 1 5.73 36.33 -0.09
C MET A 1 5.17 35.35 -1.11
N GLY A 2 5.97 34.34 -1.43
CA GLY A 2 5.67 33.36 -2.48
C GLY A 2 4.55 32.43 -2.04
N ARG A 3 3.50 32.38 -2.87
CA ARG A 3 2.39 31.46 -2.74
C ARG A 3 2.92 30.06 -3.08
N LEU A 4 3.35 29.29 -2.09
CA LEU A 4 3.54 27.85 -2.21
C LEU A 4 2.15 27.22 -2.29
N LEU A 5 1.54 27.31 -3.47
CA LEU A 5 0.55 26.34 -3.90
C LEU A 5 1.31 25.02 -3.97
N GLY A 6 1.40 24.32 -2.84
CA GLY A 6 1.72 22.90 -2.84
C GLY A 6 0.81 22.27 -3.87
N GLU A 7 1.42 21.63 -4.86
CA GLU A 7 0.76 20.81 -5.87
C GLU A 7 -0.42 20.09 -5.20
N MET A 8 -1.62 20.64 -5.39
CA MET A 8 -2.83 19.94 -5.05
C MET A 8 -2.77 18.66 -5.86
N ALA A 9 -2.66 17.55 -5.13
CA ALA A 9 -2.53 16.19 -5.62
C ALA A 9 -3.11 16.05 -7.04
N LYS A 10 -2.27 15.58 -7.98
CA LYS A 10 -2.72 15.15 -9.32
C LYS A 10 -4.08 14.47 -9.16
N LYS A 11 -5.10 15.17 -9.63
CA LYS A 11 -6.53 14.81 -9.69
C LYS A 11 -6.74 13.30 -9.46
N ASP A 12 -7.27 12.95 -8.28
CA ASP A 12 -7.55 11.58 -7.79
C ASP A 12 -7.68 10.56 -8.92
N GLU A 13 -6.62 9.81 -9.19
CA GLU A 13 -6.72 8.61 -10.00
C GLU A 13 -7.58 7.64 -9.20
N ARG A 14 -8.81 7.39 -9.69
CA ARG A 14 -9.70 6.43 -9.04
C ARG A 14 -8.99 5.09 -9.02
N LEU A 15 -8.79 4.55 -7.81
CA LEU A 15 -8.27 3.20 -7.64
C LEU A 15 -9.17 2.23 -8.42
N SER A 16 -8.65 1.71 -9.53
CA SER A 16 -9.32 0.71 -10.34
C SER A 16 -8.77 -0.66 -9.97
N LEU A 17 -9.64 -1.55 -9.50
CA LEU A 17 -9.28 -2.94 -9.26
C LEU A 17 -9.56 -3.74 -10.52
N PRO A 18 -8.70 -4.72 -10.87
CA PRO A 18 -9.07 -5.76 -11.82
C PRO A 18 -10.39 -6.42 -11.42
N ALA A 19 -11.12 -6.96 -12.41
CA ALA A 19 -12.36 -7.65 -12.17
C ALA A 19 -12.17 -8.76 -11.12
N LEU A 20 -13.07 -8.79 -10.13
CA LEU A 20 -13.13 -9.89 -9.18
C LEU A 20 -13.63 -11.15 -9.91
N GLY A 21 -13.15 -12.32 -9.50
CA GLY A 21 -13.77 -13.57 -9.94
C GLY A 21 -15.23 -13.64 -9.47
N GLU A 22 -16.08 -14.31 -10.25
CA GLU A 22 -17.54 -14.40 -10.06
C GLU A 22 -17.95 -14.57 -8.59
N TYR A 23 -17.38 -15.58 -7.92
CA TYR A 23 -17.64 -15.85 -6.50
C TYR A 23 -17.42 -14.65 -5.57
N TYR A 24 -16.31 -13.91 -5.73
CA TYR A 24 -16.01 -12.77 -4.87
C TYR A 24 -16.83 -11.54 -5.23
N ASP A 25 -17.21 -11.42 -6.50
CA ASP A 25 -18.08 -10.35 -6.98
C ASP A 25 -19.48 -10.48 -6.37
N ASP A 26 -20.03 -11.70 -6.38
CA ASP A 26 -21.32 -12.04 -5.78
C ASP A 26 -21.33 -11.77 -4.28
N LEU A 27 -20.31 -12.24 -3.56
CA LEU A 27 -20.18 -11.98 -2.13
C LEU A 27 -20.15 -10.49 -1.82
N LEU A 28 -19.40 -9.70 -2.60
CA LEU A 28 -19.33 -8.25 -2.40
C LEU A 28 -20.67 -7.56 -2.67
N ILE A 29 -21.42 -8.00 -3.67
CA ILE A 29 -22.76 -7.48 -3.98
C ILE A 29 -23.73 -7.77 -2.83
N VAL A 30 -23.78 -9.03 -2.36
CA VAL A 30 -24.65 -9.46 -1.27
C VAL A 30 -24.31 -8.72 0.03
N ASP A 31 -23.03 -8.65 0.38
CA ASP A 31 -22.57 -7.97 1.59
C ASP A 31 -22.84 -6.45 1.54
N ALA A 32 -22.65 -5.82 0.38
CA ALA A 32 -23.01 -4.41 0.18
C ALA A 32 -24.51 -4.17 0.35
N TRP A 33 -25.35 -5.07 -0.18
CA TRP A 33 -26.80 -4.99 -0.05
C TRP A 33 -27.25 -5.13 1.41
N ILE A 34 -26.74 -6.11 2.14
CA ILE A 34 -27.05 -6.33 3.57
C ILE A 34 -26.70 -5.09 4.40
N ASN A 35 -25.58 -4.44 4.10
CA ASN A 35 -25.10 -3.27 4.83
C ASN A 35 -25.67 -1.93 4.30
N ASN A 36 -26.61 -1.95 3.35
CA ASN A 36 -27.18 -0.78 2.68
C ASN A 36 -26.12 0.20 2.15
N ARG A 37 -25.12 -0.34 1.45
CA ARG A 37 -24.00 0.41 0.86
C ARG A 37 -23.90 0.14 -0.63
N THR A 38 -23.26 1.04 -1.36
CA THR A 38 -22.84 0.72 -2.73
C THR A 38 -21.71 -0.30 -2.71
N LYS A 39 -21.60 -1.12 -3.77
CA LYS A 39 -20.51 -2.07 -3.95
C LYS A 39 -19.14 -1.42 -3.81
N ALA A 40 -18.97 -0.20 -4.34
CA ALA A 40 -17.72 0.55 -4.25
C ALA A 40 -17.39 0.96 -2.81
N THR A 41 -18.37 1.49 -2.07
CA THR A 41 -18.19 1.88 -0.66
C THR A 41 -17.89 0.67 0.22
N GLN A 42 -18.57 -0.46 -0.01
CA GLN A 42 -18.30 -1.68 0.75
C GLN A 42 -16.92 -2.24 0.42
N GLY A 43 -16.54 -2.25 -0.86
CA GLY A 43 -15.19 -2.64 -1.30
C GLY A 43 -14.10 -1.78 -0.67
N GLN A 44 -14.28 -0.47 -0.62
CA GLN A 44 -13.37 0.45 0.07
C GLN A 44 -13.25 0.10 1.57
N SER A 45 -14.38 -0.09 2.26
CA SER A 45 -14.40 -0.43 3.68
C SER A 45 -13.66 -1.73 3.97
N LEU A 46 -13.90 -2.77 3.16
CA LEU A 46 -13.26 -4.07 3.31
C LEU A 46 -11.76 -4.01 3.00
N LEU A 47 -11.36 -3.26 1.97
CA LEU A 47 -9.94 -3.04 1.66
C LEU A 47 -9.22 -2.33 2.81
N CYS A 48 -9.81 -1.27 3.37
CA CYS A 48 -9.26 -0.58 4.53
C CYS A 48 -9.10 -1.51 5.73
N ALA A 49 -10.14 -2.29 6.06
CA ALA A 49 -10.07 -3.26 7.15
C ALA A 49 -8.96 -4.30 6.93
N LYS A 50 -8.83 -4.82 5.69
CA LYS A 50 -7.78 -5.80 5.38
C LYS A 50 -6.37 -5.21 5.42
N LEU A 51 -6.21 -3.94 5.04
CA LEU A 51 -4.94 -3.22 5.13
C LEU A 51 -4.55 -2.97 6.59
N GLN A 52 -5.49 -2.60 7.46
CA GLN A 52 -5.26 -2.48 8.91
C GLN A 52 -4.82 -3.82 9.52
N GLU A 53 -5.50 -4.92 9.18
CA GLU A 53 -5.09 -6.26 9.62
C GLU A 53 -3.68 -6.63 9.15
N ARG A 54 -3.29 -6.19 7.94
CA ARG A 54 -1.98 -6.46 7.36
C ARG A 54 -0.88 -5.52 7.82
N GLU A 55 -1.21 -4.38 8.43
CA GLU A 55 -0.26 -3.31 8.76
C GLU A 55 0.97 -3.82 9.52
N PRO A 56 0.85 -4.61 10.61
CA PRO A 56 2.02 -5.07 11.36
C PRO A 56 3.00 -5.84 10.48
N ARG A 57 2.49 -6.78 9.67
CA ARG A 57 3.32 -7.58 8.74
C ARG A 57 3.99 -6.74 7.66
N VAL A 58 3.32 -5.66 7.22
CA VAL A 58 3.92 -4.73 6.25
C VAL A 58 5.06 -3.97 6.91
N ARG A 59 4.89 -3.52 8.15
CA ARG A 59 5.93 -2.85 8.94
C ARG A 59 7.14 -3.76 9.17
N ASP A 60 6.92 -4.99 9.63
CA ASP A 60 7.99 -5.98 9.86
C ASP A 60 8.82 -6.21 8.60
N ARG A 61 8.16 -6.30 7.44
CA ARG A 61 8.82 -6.47 6.15
C ARG A 61 9.63 -5.24 5.76
N VAL A 62 9.12 -4.04 5.99
CA VAL A 62 9.87 -2.80 5.71
C VAL A 62 11.08 -2.71 6.63
N GLU A 63 10.95 -3.07 7.90
CA GLU A 63 12.06 -3.08 8.85
C GLU A 63 13.17 -4.05 8.41
N TYR A 64 12.82 -5.30 8.10
CA TYR A 64 13.78 -6.27 7.55
C TYR A 64 14.48 -5.75 6.29
N LEU A 65 13.70 -5.15 5.38
CA LEU A 65 14.22 -4.60 4.14
C LEU A 65 15.11 -3.36 4.35
N ALA A 66 14.84 -2.57 5.38
CA ALA A 66 15.62 -1.39 5.72
C ALA A 66 16.95 -1.77 6.37
N GLN A 67 16.94 -2.74 7.30
CA GLN A 67 18.14 -3.33 7.90
C GLN A 67 19.10 -3.83 6.82
N LYS A 68 18.58 -4.58 5.83
CA LYS A 68 19.37 -5.08 4.70
C LYS A 68 19.99 -3.98 3.83
N ARG A 69 19.51 -2.74 3.90
CA ARG A 69 20.00 -1.59 3.13
C ARG A 69 20.83 -0.62 3.98
N GLY A 70 21.03 -0.89 5.26
CA GLY A 70 21.68 0.05 6.17
C GLY A 70 20.93 1.36 6.37
N VAL A 71 19.61 1.41 6.11
CA VAL A 71 18.76 2.61 6.30
C VAL A 71 17.72 2.37 7.39
N SER A 72 17.11 3.45 7.88
CA SER A 72 16.00 3.31 8.83
C SER A 72 14.70 2.84 8.15
N ALA A 73 13.84 2.14 8.88
CA ALA A 73 12.54 1.71 8.38
C ALA A 73 11.67 2.91 7.91
N SER A 74 11.72 4.03 8.65
CA SER A 74 11.02 5.26 8.30
C SER A 74 11.53 5.89 7.00
N GLU A 75 12.84 5.87 6.78
CA GLU A 75 13.44 6.36 5.55
C GLU A 75 13.04 5.50 4.35
N LEU A 76 13.17 4.18 4.47
CA LEU A 76 12.74 3.26 3.40
C LEU A 76 11.24 3.40 3.11
N TRP A 77 10.41 3.57 4.15
CA TRP A 77 8.98 3.83 3.99
C TRP A 77 8.70 5.07 3.13
N LEU A 78 9.41 6.18 3.40
CA LEU A 78 9.27 7.41 2.62
C LEU A 78 9.79 7.24 1.19
N GLN A 79 10.90 6.54 0.98
CA GLN A 79 11.41 6.24 -0.36
C GLN A 79 10.38 5.42 -1.17
N ILE A 80 9.69 4.45 -0.56
CA ILE A 80 8.63 3.68 -1.22
C ILE A 80 7.47 4.59 -1.62
N LEU A 81 6.99 5.45 -0.71
CA LEU A 81 5.88 6.37 -0.99
C LEU A 81 6.20 7.39 -2.09
N LYS A 82 7.47 7.77 -2.24
CA LYS A 82 7.94 8.66 -3.30
C LYS A 82 8.20 7.95 -4.63
N GLY A 83 8.19 6.60 -4.64
CA GLY A 83 8.58 5.81 -5.81
C GLY A 83 10.09 5.76 -6.07
N GLU A 84 10.90 6.12 -5.07
CA GLU A 84 12.36 6.18 -5.14
C GLU A 84 13.02 4.86 -4.71
N ALA A 85 12.30 4.01 -3.97
CA ALA A 85 12.84 2.76 -3.46
C ALA A 85 13.16 1.76 -4.59
N GLN A 86 14.41 1.30 -4.64
CA GLN A 86 14.85 0.28 -5.61
C GLN A 86 14.86 -1.14 -5.01
N LYS A 87 14.63 -2.13 -5.87
CA LYS A 87 14.82 -3.54 -5.52
C LYS A 87 16.32 -3.80 -5.43
N ILE A 88 16.78 -4.30 -4.28
CA ILE A 88 18.16 -4.77 -4.12
C ILE A 88 18.30 -6.05 -4.95
N SER A 89 19.32 -6.14 -5.80
CA SER A 89 19.69 -7.40 -6.42
C SER A 89 20.50 -8.24 -5.41
N PRO A 90 20.61 -9.57 -5.60
CA PRO A 90 21.50 -10.38 -4.76
C PRO A 90 22.96 -9.92 -4.74
N ALA A 91 23.42 -9.20 -5.78
CA ALA A 91 24.77 -8.67 -5.88
C ALA A 91 25.03 -7.43 -5.01
N ASP A 92 23.97 -6.74 -4.55
CA ASP A 92 24.10 -5.53 -3.72
C ASP A 92 23.85 -5.83 -2.22
N ILE A 93 23.80 -7.11 -1.86
CA ILE A 93 23.74 -7.54 -0.45
C ILE A 93 25.19 -7.61 0.03
N GLU A 94 25.61 -6.66 0.86
CA GLU A 94 26.91 -6.75 1.52
C GLU A 94 27.00 -8.07 2.32
N GLU A 95 27.98 -8.92 1.97
CA GLU A 95 28.41 -10.06 2.76
C GLU A 95 29.05 -9.54 4.06
N GLU A 96 28.24 -9.08 5.02
CA GLU A 96 28.69 -9.00 6.42
C GLU A 96 28.57 -10.40 7.05
N ALA A 97 29.45 -11.30 6.61
CA ALA A 97 29.89 -12.43 7.42
C ALA A 97 31.25 -12.03 8.01
N SER A 98 31.21 -11.29 9.13
CA SER A 98 32.35 -11.12 10.02
C SER A 98 32.58 -12.36 10.88
#